data_AF-A0A0F9Q2N4-F1
#
_entry.id   AF-A0A0F9Q2N4-F1
#
_cell.length_a   1.000
_cell.length_b   1.000
_cell.length_c   1.000
_cell.angle_alpha   90.00
_cell.angle_beta   90.00
_cell.angle_gamma   90.00
#
_symmetry.space_group_name_H-M   'P 1'
#
loop_
_entity.id
_entity.type
_entity.pdbx_description
1 polymer ?
#
loop_
_entity_poly.entity_id
_entity_poly.type
_entity_poly.pdbx_seq_one_letter_code
_entity_poly.pdbx_strand_id
1 'polypeptide(L)' 'MQINEYLRSELVRAGFAGVDVQKTPLGVRITLRTSRPGLVIGKGGKRIQEITDVLQEKFGLEN' A
#
# COMPACT_ATOMS: atom_id res chain seq x y z
N MET A 1 -12.70 2.73 -5.68
CA MET A 1 -11.84 1.83 -4.87
C MET A 1 -11.16 2.67 -3.80
N GLN A 2 -11.57 2.52 -2.54
CA GLN A 2 -11.08 3.37 -1.44
C GLN A 2 -9.56 3.19 -1.17
N ILE A 3 -9.00 1.99 -1.40
CA ILE A 3 -7.55 1.71 -1.28
C ILE A 3 -6.73 2.51 -2.31
N ASN A 4 -7.19 2.57 -3.56
CA ASN A 4 -6.47 3.26 -4.62
C ASN A 4 -6.39 4.77 -4.37
N GLU A 5 -7.48 5.38 -3.89
CA GLU A 5 -7.49 6.81 -3.57
C GLU A 5 -6.62 7.13 -2.36
N TYR A 6 -6.68 6.31 -1.31
CA TYR A 6 -5.81 6.44 -0.14
C TYR A 6 -4.33 6.34 -0.51
N LEU A 7 -3.94 5.31 -1.26
CA LEU A 7 -2.55 5.13 -1.68
C LEU A 7 -2.11 6.23 -2.66
N ARG A 8 -3.01 6.70 -3.53
CA ARG A 8 -2.72 7.82 -4.42
C ARG A 8 -2.40 9.08 -3.62
N SER A 9 -3.17 9.42 -2.58
CA SER A 9 -2.91 10.61 -1.77
C SER A 9 -1.63 10.47 -0.94
N GLU A 10 -1.40 9.31 -0.30
CA GLU A 10 -0.23 9.08 0.55
C GLU A 10 1.09 8.97 -0.22
N LEU A 11 1.03 8.50 -1.47
CA LEU A 11 2.20 8.18 -2.27
C LEU A 11 2.39 9.11 -3.47
N VAL A 12 1.74 10.28 -3.49
CA VAL A 12 1.96 11.33 -4.50
C VAL A 12 3.45 11.59 -4.70
N ARG A 13 4.19 11.79 -3.60
CA ARG A 13 5.63 12.11 -3.64
C ARG A 13 6.50 10.96 -4.13
N ALA A 14 6.04 9.72 -3.96
CA ALA A 14 6.73 8.53 -4.47
C ALA A 14 6.44 8.28 -5.96
N GLY A 15 5.49 9.00 -6.57
CA GLY A 15 5.06 8.81 -7.94
C GLY A 15 4.25 7.51 -8.07
N PHE A 16 3.14 7.46 -7.34
CA PHE A 16 2.13 6.42 -7.43
C PHE A 16 1.65 6.24 -8.88
N ALA A 17 1.80 5.03 -9.42
CA ALA A 17 1.36 4.67 -10.78
C ALA A 17 0.14 3.75 -10.79
N GLY A 18 -0.20 3.14 -9.65
CA GLY A 18 -1.38 2.30 -9.51
C GLY A 18 -1.19 1.22 -8.44
N VAL A 19 -2.29 0.59 -8.08
CA VAL A 19 -2.32 -0.55 -7.16
C VAL A 19 -3.15 -1.67 -7.77
N ASP A 20 -2.68 -2.90 -7.60
CA ASP A 20 -3.42 -4.12 -7.91
C ASP A 20 -3.66 -4.89 -6.62
N VAL A 21 -4.89 -5.33 -6.39
CA VAL A 21 -5.27 -6.05 -5.16
C VAL A 21 -5.79 -7.42 -5.56
N GLN A 22 -5.09 -8.46 -5.12
CA GLN A 22 -5.42 -9.85 -5.40
C GLN A 22 -5.76 -10.57 -4.09
N LYS A 23 -6.99 -11.08 -4.00
CA LYS A 23 -7.39 -11.96 -2.90
C LYS A 23 -6.93 -13.37 -3.22
N THR A 24 -6.16 -13.96 -2.32
CA THR A 24 -5.73 -15.35 -2.37
C THR A 24 -6.32 -16.10 -1.18
N PRO A 25 -6.43 -17.44 -1.23
CA PRO A 25 -6.87 -18.21 -0.07
C PRO A 25 -5.98 -18.05 1.18
N LEU A 26 -4.74 -17.58 1.00
CA LEU A 26 -3.78 -17.35 2.08
C LEU A 26 -3.81 -15.90 2.62
N GLY A 27 -4.59 -15.02 1.99
CA GLY A 27 -4.70 -13.60 2.35
C GLY A 27 -4.69 -12.67 1.15
N VAL A 28 -4.46 -11.38 1.39
CA VAL A 28 -4.53 -10.36 0.36
C VAL A 28 -3.13 -9.94 -0.09
N ARG A 29 -2.86 -10.06 -1.39
CA ARG A 29 -1.63 -9.57 -2.03
C ARG A 29 -1.90 -8.21 -2.66
N ILE A 30 -1.20 -7.18 -2.20
CA ILE A 30 -1.27 -5.82 -2.75
C ILE A 30 0.01 -5.54 -3.52
N THR A 31 -0.11 -5.27 -4.82
CA THR A 31 1.01 -4.91 -5.69
C THR A 31 0.94 -3.44 -6.04
N LEU A 32 1.84 -2.65 -5.47
CA LEU A 32 1.97 -1.22 -5.72
C LEU A 32 2.97 -0.95 -6.85
N ARG A 33 2.57 -0.12 -7.83
CA ARG A 33 3.46 0.42 -8.86
C ARG A 33 3.84 1.85 -8.50
N THR A 34 5.14 2.13 -8.43
CA THR A 34 5.67 3.44 -8.01
C THR A 34 6.99 3.75 -8.71
N SER A 35 7.24 5.02 -9.00
CA SER A 35 8.50 5.48 -9.59
C SER A 35 9.66 5.52 -8.58
N ARG A 36 9.35 5.65 -7.28
CA ARG A 36 10.35 5.81 -6.20
C ARG A 36 10.06 4.85 -5.04
N PRO A 37 10.41 3.56 -5.16
CA PRO A 37 10.12 2.56 -4.12
C PRO A 37 10.77 2.91 -2.76
N GLY A 38 11.98 3.49 -2.76
CA GLY A 38 12.64 3.89 -1.52
C GLY A 38 11.85 4.90 -0.66
N LEU A 39 11.06 5.79 -1.29
CA LEU A 39 10.19 6.72 -0.57
C LEU A 39 8.95 6.05 0.00
N VAL A 40 8.49 4.95 -0.61
CA VAL A 40 7.37 4.16 -0.08
C VAL A 40 7.83 3.34 1.11
N ILE A 41 8.99 2.70 1.00
CA ILE A 41 9.59 1.87 2.07
C ILE A 41 9.95 2.76 3.27
N GLY A 42 10.51 3.94 3.02
CA GLY A 42 10.98 4.85 4.05
C GLY A 42 12.23 4.35 4.76
N LYS A 43 12.67 5.10 5.78
CA LYS A 43 13.89 4.77 6.54
C LYS A 43 13.66 3.48 7.35
N GLY A 44 14.43 2.43 7.06
CA GLY A 44 14.35 1.14 7.76
C GLY A 44 13.02 0.41 7.58
N GLY A 45 12.23 0.72 6.55
CA GLY A 45 10.93 0.07 6.33
C GLY A 45 9.77 0.61 7.18
N LYS A 46 9.99 1.67 7.98
CA LYS A 46 8.97 2.19 8.89
C LYS A 46 7.70 2.66 8.15
N ARG A 47 7.86 3.32 7.00
CA ARG A 47 6.71 3.91 6.28
C ARG A 47 5.85 2.83 5.61
N ILE A 48 6.46 1.77 5.06
CA ILE A 48 5.68 0.66 4.49
C ILE A 48 4.94 -0.12 5.57
N GLN A 49 5.50 -0.24 6.78
CA GLN A 49 4.81 -0.84 7.91
C GLN A 49 3.57 -0.01 8.29
N GLU A 50 3.73 1.30 8.49
CA GLU A 50 2.60 2.22 8.79
C GLU A 50 1.48 2.14 7.73
N ILE A 51 1.85 2.07 6.44
CA ILE A 51 0.86 1.92 5.37
C ILE A 51 0.15 0.56 5.47
N THR A 52 0.89 -0.51 5.76
CA THR A 52 0.34 -1.87 5.88
C THR A 52 -0.65 -1.94 7.04
N ASP A 53 -0.29 -1.39 8.20
CA ASP A 53 -1.14 -1.38 9.39
C ASP A 53 -2.46 -0.63 9.12
N VAL A 54 -2.38 0.57 8.50
CA VAL A 54 -3.59 1.32 8.10
C VAL A 54 -4.42 0.55 7.08
N LEU A 55 -3.78 -0.16 6.16
CA LEU A 55 -4.49 -0.96 5.17
C LEU A 55 -5.24 -2.13 5.82
N GLN A 56 -4.66 -2.76 6.84
CA GLN A 56 -5.31 -3.81 7.63
C GLN A 56 -6.49 -3.25 8.42
N GLU A 57 -6.29 -2.19 9.21
CA GLU A 57 -7.33 -1.61 10.08
C GLU A 57 -8.49 -1.00 9.29
N LYS A 58 -8.21 -0.20 8.26
CA LYS A 58 -9.26 0.55 7.53
C LYS A 58 -10.01 -0.29 6.51
N PHE A 59 -9.38 -1.32 5.95
CA PHE A 59 -9.97 -2.10 4.87
C PHE A 59 -10.25 -3.55 5.28
N GLY A 60 -10.03 -3.91 6.55
CA GLY A 60 -10.33 -5.23 7.09
C GLY A 60 -9.60 -6.33 6.32
N LEU A 61 -8.33 -6.10 5.98
CA LEU A 61 -7.51 -7.06 5.22
C LEU A 61 -6.90 -8.15 6.11
N GLU A 62 -7.42 -8.30 7.33
CA GLU A 62 -7.14 -9.42 8.21
C GLU A 62 -7.81 -10.69 7.66
N ASN A 63 -7.09 -11.82 7.71
CA ASN A 63 -7.63 -13.15 7.45
C ASN A 63 -8.54 -13.58 8.60
#